data_AF-A0A9X7B215-F1
#
_entry.id   AF-A0A9X7B215-F1
#
_cell.length_a   1.000
_cell.length_b   1.000
_cell.length_c   1.000
_cell.angle_alpha   90.00
_cell.angle_beta   90.00
_cell.angle_gamma   90.00
#
_symmetry.space_group_name_H-M   'P 1'
#
loop_
_entity.id
_entity.type
_entity.pdbx_description
1 polymer ?
#
loop_
_entity_poly.entity_id
_entity_poly.type
_entity_poly.pdbx_seq_one_letter_code
_entity_poly.pdbx_strand_id
1 'polypeptide(L)'
;MQCPKVVLSNLRKKSLDEKYQYTRLYRNLYNPDFFLLAYDNLSQNDGALTMGVDKRSIDGFSMEEISRLIEVLKNKSYQPYPSKRVYIPKKNGK
;
A
#
# COMPACT_ATOMS: atom_id res chain seq x y z
N MET A 1 -3.49 -18.21 -3.81
CA MET A 1 -3.74 -17.00 -4.64
C MET A 1 -2.62 -16.83 -5.65
N GLN A 2 -2.80 -16.04 -6.71
CA GLN A 2 -1.70 -15.77 -7.66
C GLN A 2 -0.64 -14.87 -7.02
N CYS A 3 0.63 -15.14 -7.32
CA CYS A 3 1.76 -14.31 -6.86
C CYS A 3 1.58 -12.84 -7.30
N PRO A 4 1.72 -11.85 -6.40
CA PRO A 4 1.55 -10.43 -6.72
C PRO A 4 2.43 -9.94 -7.87
N LYS A 5 3.69 -10.38 -7.93
CA LYS A 5 4.63 -9.98 -8.99
C LYS A 5 4.14 -10.42 -10.37
N VAL A 6 3.54 -11.61 -10.48
CA VAL A 6 2.95 -12.11 -11.73
C VAL A 6 1.71 -11.30 -12.11
N VAL A 7 0.83 -11.04 -11.13
CA VAL A 7 -0.37 -10.21 -11.36
C VAL A 7 0.03 -8.81 -11.84
N LEU A 8 0.95 -8.14 -11.13
CA LEU A 8 1.45 -6.81 -11.49
C LEU A 8 2.15 -6.80 -12.87
N SER A 9 2.92 -7.84 -13.21
CA SER A 9 3.53 -7.97 -14.54
C SER A 9 2.47 -8.07 -15.64
N ASN A 10 1.41 -8.85 -15.42
CA ASN A 10 0.31 -8.99 -16.36
C ASN A 10 -0.49 -7.69 -16.50
N LEU A 11 -0.75 -6.98 -15.39
CA LEU A 11 -1.37 -5.66 -15.42
C LEU A 11 -0.52 -4.70 -16.25
N ARG A 12 0.79 -4.61 -15.98
CA ARG A 12 1.71 -3.76 -16.76
C ARG A 12 1.72 -4.09 -18.25
N LYS A 13 1.69 -5.37 -18.64
CA LYS A 13 1.63 -5.75 -20.05
C LYS A 13 0.33 -5.30 -20.72
N LYS A 14 -0.79 -5.40 -20.00
CA LYS A 14 -2.11 -4.98 -20.50
C LYS A 14 -2.29 -3.47 -20.55
N SER A 15 -1.54 -2.69 -19.75
CA SER A 15 -1.61 -1.22 -19.79
C SER A 15 -1.06 -0.62 -21.08
N LEU A 16 -0.40 -1.41 -21.93
CA LEU A 16 0.07 -0.99 -23.25
C LEU A 16 -1.06 -0.91 -24.29
N ASP A 17 -2.20 -1.54 -24.02
CA ASP A 17 -3.39 -1.48 -24.87
C ASP A 17 -4.34 -0.42 -24.32
N GLU A 18 -4.46 0.71 -25.03
CA GLU A 18 -5.32 1.84 -24.66
C GLU A 18 -6.81 1.46 -24.60
N LYS A 19 -7.24 0.43 -25.33
CA LYS A 19 -8.63 -0.04 -25.33
C LYS A 19 -8.90 -1.01 -24.19
N TYR A 20 -7.86 -1.50 -23.52
CA TYR A 20 -8.01 -2.50 -22.48
C TYR A 20 -8.58 -1.88 -21.20
N GLN A 21 -9.75 -2.37 -20.79
CA GLN A 21 -10.39 -1.97 -19.54
C GLN A 21 -10.17 -3.03 -18.47
N TYR A 22 -9.58 -2.63 -17.35
CA TYR A 22 -9.45 -3.51 -16.21
C TYR A 22 -10.78 -3.73 -15.53
N THR A 23 -11.07 -4.99 -15.24
CA THR A 23 -12.21 -5.37 -14.41
C THR A 23 -11.72 -6.05 -13.14
N ARG A 24 -12.43 -5.83 -12.03
CA ARG A 24 -12.22 -6.55 -10.76
C ARG A 24 -10.82 -6.39 -10.13
N LEU A 25 -10.10 -5.28 -10.38
CA LEU A 25 -8.80 -5.01 -9.73
C LEU A 25 -8.87 -5.05 -8.21
N TYR A 26 -9.99 -4.59 -7.64
CA TYR A 26 -10.19 -4.46 -6.21
C TYR A 26 -10.01 -5.80 -5.45
N ARG A 27 -10.33 -6.94 -6.07
CA ARG A 27 -10.16 -8.26 -5.43
C ARG A 27 -8.69 -8.62 -5.17
N ASN A 28 -7.75 -8.00 -5.90
CA ASN A 28 -6.33 -8.23 -5.69
C ASN A 28 -5.90 -7.73 -4.30
N LEU A 29 -6.60 -6.73 -3.77
CA LEU A 29 -6.40 -6.22 -2.41
C LEU A 29 -6.84 -7.20 -1.32
N TYR A 30 -7.41 -8.36 -1.67
CA TYR A 30 -7.72 -9.41 -0.69
C TYR A 30 -6.55 -10.38 -0.49
N ASN A 31 -5.51 -10.25 -1.32
CA ASN A 31 -4.35 -11.12 -1.26
C ASN A 31 -3.32 -10.56 -0.26
N PRO A 32 -3.05 -11.24 0.87
CA PRO A 32 -2.06 -10.77 1.84
C PRO A 32 -0.67 -10.59 1.23
N ASP A 33 -0.30 -11.37 0.21
CA ASP A 33 1.00 -11.28 -0.44
C ASP A 33 1.26 -9.91 -1.07
N PHE A 34 0.21 -9.21 -1.52
CA PHE A 34 0.35 -7.84 -2.04
C PHE A 34 0.80 -6.87 -0.95
N PHE A 35 0.31 -7.05 0.27
CA PHE A 35 0.67 -6.22 1.41
C PHE A 35 2.08 -6.56 1.93
N LEU A 36 2.47 -7.84 1.89
CA LEU A 36 3.84 -8.25 2.19
C LEU A 36 4.84 -7.67 1.18
N LEU A 37 4.52 -7.70 -0.11
CA LEU A 37 5.35 -7.04 -1.13
C LEU A 37 5.40 -5.52 -0.92
N ALA A 38 4.29 -4.90 -0.55
CA ALA A 38 4.25 -3.47 -0.24
C ALA A 38 5.08 -3.13 1.01
N TYR A 39 5.02 -3.97 2.05
CA TYR A 39 5.83 -3.84 3.26
C TYR A 39 7.32 -3.86 2.94
N ASP A 40 7.78 -4.85 2.17
CA ASP A 40 9.17 -4.99 1.74
C ASP A 40 9.66 -3.74 0.96
N ASN A 41 8.82 -3.20 0.07
CA ASN A 41 9.16 -1.99 -0.67
C ASN A 41 9.19 -0.73 0.24
N LEU A 42 8.28 -0.64 1.20
CA LEU A 42 8.16 0.53 2.07
C LEU A 42 9.20 0.55 3.19
N SER A 43 9.63 -0.62 3.68
CA SER A 43 10.62 -0.74 4.76
C SER A 43 12.00 -0.23 4.35
N GLN A 44 12.28 -0.20 3.05
CA GLN A 44 13.53 0.30 2.48
C GLN A 44 13.59 1.84 2.38
N ASN A 45 12.48 2.55 2.62
CA ASN A 45 12.45 4.01 2.55
C ASN A 45 13.06 4.66 3.79
N ASP A 46 13.78 5.78 3.63
CA ASP A 46 14.37 6.54 4.74
C ASP A 46 13.35 6.96 5.83
N GLY A 47 12.07 7.05 5.47
CA GLY A 47 10.98 7.41 6.37
C GLY A 47 10.22 6.23 7.00
N ALA A 48 10.63 4.98 6.79
CA ALA A 48 9.86 3.79 7.18
C ALA A 48 9.53 3.73 8.68
N LEU A 49 10.47 4.21 9.52
CA LEU A 49 10.31 4.27 10.97
C LEU A 49 9.65 5.56 11.47
N THR A 50 9.28 6.48 10.58
CA THR A 50 8.63 7.75 10.95
C THR A 50 7.18 7.51 11.34
N MET A 51 6.81 7.95 12.54
CA MET A 51 5.44 7.80 13.03
C MET A 51 4.43 8.63 12.22
N GLY A 52 3.37 7.96 11.77
CA GLY A 52 2.18 8.55 11.16
C GLY A 52 1.32 9.36 12.14
N VAL A 53 0.15 9.79 11.67
CA VAL A 53 -0.84 10.50 12.51
C VAL A 53 -1.45 9.60 13.58
N ASP A 54 -1.49 8.30 13.31
CA ASP A 54 -1.93 7.22 14.20
C ASP A 54 -0.84 6.80 15.20
N LYS A 55 0.32 7.48 15.20
CA LYS A 55 1.49 7.18 16.03
C LYS A 55 2.09 5.79 15.76
N ARG A 56 1.89 5.23 14.56
CA ARG A 56 2.46 3.95 14.14
C ARG A 56 3.57 4.15 13.10
N SER A 57 4.57 3.28 13.13
CA SER A 57 5.58 3.09 12.08
C SER A 57 5.28 1.83 11.27
N ILE A 58 6.13 1.50 10.29
CA ILE A 58 5.99 0.25 9.54
C ILE A 58 6.07 -1.01 10.42
N ASP A 59 6.78 -0.98 11.55
CA ASP A 59 6.93 -2.13 12.46
C ASP A 59 5.60 -2.61 13.03
N GLY A 60 4.61 -1.72 13.13
CA GLY A 60 3.27 -2.05 13.57
C GLY A 60 2.43 -2.76 12.51
N PHE A 61 2.94 -3.02 11.30
CA PHE A 61 2.20 -3.62 10.19
C PHE A 61 2.37 -5.14 10.15
N SER A 62 1.65 -5.83 11.05
CA SER A 62 1.70 -7.29 11.20
C SER A 62 0.71 -8.05 10.30
N MET A 63 0.76 -9.38 10.33
CA MET A 63 -0.21 -10.22 9.63
C MET A 63 -1.64 -10.06 10.15
N GLU A 64 -1.82 -9.80 11.45
CA GLU A 64 -3.13 -9.50 12.02
C GLU A 64 -3.69 -8.19 11.46
N GLU A 65 -2.84 -7.17 11.31
CA GLU A 65 -3.21 -5.87 10.76
C GLU A 65 -3.56 -5.97 9.28
N ILE A 66 -2.77 -6.73 8.50
CA ILE A 66 -3.07 -7.04 7.10
C ILE A 66 -4.44 -7.72 6.99
N SER A 67 -4.71 -8.72 7.84
CA SER A 67 -5.98 -9.44 7.84
C SER A 67 -7.15 -8.51 8.18
N ARG A 68 -7.02 -7.67 9.21
CA ARG A 68 -8.04 -6.68 9.56
C ARG A 68 -8.28 -5.67 8.44
N LEU A 69 -7.21 -5.18 7.81
CA LEU A 69 -7.29 -4.26 6.68
C LEU A 69 -8.02 -4.91 5.50
N ILE A 70 -7.72 -6.16 5.17
CA ILE A 70 -8.40 -6.91 4.10
C ILE A 70 -9.91 -7.02 4.38
N GLU A 71 -10.32 -7.29 5.62
CA GLU A 71 -11.76 -7.37 5.97
C GLU A 71 -12.47 -6.02 5.78
N VAL A 72 -11.82 -4.92 6.18
CA VAL A 72 -12.33 -3.55 6.00
C VAL A 72 -12.29 -3.11 4.52
N LEU A 73 -11.41 -3.69 3.70
CA LEU A 73 -11.44 -3.51 2.25
C LEU A 73 -12.58 -4.31 1.62
N LYS A 74 -12.78 -5.57 2.02
CA LYS A 74 -13.89 -6.41 1.50
C LYS A 74 -15.26 -5.80 1.75
N ASN A 75 -15.49 -5.25 2.95
CA ASN A 75 -16.75 -4.58 3.29
C ASN A 75 -16.84 -3.13 2.76
N LYS A 76 -15.80 -2.65 2.06
CA LYS A 76 -15.69 -1.30 1.49
C LYS A 76 -15.83 -0.17 2.51
N SER A 77 -15.49 -0.39 3.77
CA SER A 77 -15.54 0.63 4.82
C SER A 77 -14.16 1.23 5.16
N TYR A 78 -13.13 0.92 4.37
CA TYR A 78 -11.80 1.50 4.56
C TYR A 78 -11.81 3.02 4.43
N GLN A 79 -11.47 3.69 5.52
CA GLN A 79 -11.29 5.13 5.58
C GLN A 79 -9.81 5.43 5.89
N PRO A 80 -9.05 6.00 4.95
CA PRO A 80 -7.66 6.37 5.22
C PRO A 80 -7.58 7.53 6.20
N TYR A 81 -6.51 7.55 6.99
CA TYR A 81 -6.19 8.70 7.84
C TYR A 81 -5.71 9.89 6.99
N PRO A 82 -5.95 11.13 7.44
CA PRO A 82 -5.41 12.31 6.78
C PRO A 82 -3.87 12.33 6.86
N SER A 83 -3.21 12.88 5.84
CA SER A 83 -1.76 13.00 5.81
C SER A 83 -1.22 13.92 6.90
N LYS A 84 -0.14 13.51 7.58
CA LYS A 84 0.57 14.34 8.57
C LYS A 84 1.29 15.48 7.86
N ARG A 85 0.98 16.73 8.23
CA ARG A 85 1.72 17.90 7.76
C ARG A 85 2.90 18.18 8.68
N VAL A 86 4.11 18.16 8.13
CA VAL A 86 5.36 18.49 8.83
C VAL A 86 6.13 19.48 7.98
N TYR A 87 6.48 20.62 8.54
CA TYR A 87 7.39 21.58 7.90
C TYR A 87 8.82 21.18 8.21
N ILE A 88 9.55 20.72 7.20
CA ILE A 88 10.96 20.34 7.32
C ILE A 88 11.79 21.53 6.81
N PRO A 89 12.58 22.20 7.67
CA PRO A 89 13.42 23.30 7.22
C PRO A 89 14.47 22.78 6.24
N LYS A 90 14.65 23.45 5.09
CA LYS A 90 15.68 23.05 4.12
C LYS A 90 17.04 23.56 4.57
N LYS A 91 18.09 22.95 4.05
CA LYS A 91 19.50 23.30 4.36
C LYS A 91 19.82 24.79 4.18
N ASN A 92 19.09 25.52 3.33
CA ASN A 92 19.26 26.94 3.07
C ASN A 92 18.39 27.87 3.95
N GLY A 93 17.80 27.35 5.04
CA GLY A 93 17.01 28.14 5.99
C GLY A 93 15.64 28.60 5.45
N LYS A 94 15.19 28.03 4.32
CA LYS A 94 13.85 28.22 3.74
C LYS A 94 13.00 26.95 3.83
#